data_AF-A0A972DTL8-F1
#
_entry.id   AF-A0A972DTL8-F1
#
_cell.length_a   1.000
_cell.length_b   1.000
_cell.length_c   1.000
_cell.angle_alpha   90.00
_cell.angle_beta   90.00
_cell.angle_gamma   90.00
#
_symmetry.space_group_name_H-M   'P 1'
#
loop_
_entity.id
_entity.type
_entity.pdbx_description
1 polymer ?
#
loop_
_entity_poly.entity_id
_entity_poly.type
_entity_poly.pdbx_seq_one_letter_code
_entity_poly.pdbx_strand_id
1 'polypeptide(L)'
;MVRFRTCPFLRALAAIAFCLACLAPSAPGGEPPALNPFAPVKTDREDAAPGYLELSDGSVRVGNIYMTRDKRLKVYDDQTQRQREIPLRAVRQIDCNVLKEWMEKEWRFKELALNEKYFTGREYPSRECAYTVTLQDGRTITGPLAEIIYVRPFVSTPSGPTAYRPDAEAEKFLLHKRQKGDPGTDLKSLVYVKTIRLGEEALAEGRKRARASRPKPAN
;
A
#
# COMPACT_ATOMS: atom_id res chain seq x y z
N MET A 1 -61.66 15.12 41.13
CA MET A 1 -62.39 13.86 41.37
C MET A 1 -62.72 13.23 40.02
N VAL A 2 -61.84 12.39 39.46
CA VAL A 2 -62.19 11.41 38.40
C VAL A 2 -61.21 10.24 38.58
N ARG A 3 -61.72 9.09 39.03
CA ARG A 3 -60.97 7.84 39.21
C ARG A 3 -60.90 7.12 37.87
N PHE A 4 -59.71 6.97 37.28
CA PHE A 4 -59.51 6.01 36.20
C PHE A 4 -59.17 4.64 36.79
N ARG A 5 -60.12 3.71 36.60
CA ARG A 5 -60.00 2.30 36.93
C ARG A 5 -58.99 1.64 36.01
N THR A 6 -58.03 0.95 36.61
CA THR A 6 -57.10 0.03 35.97
C THR A 6 -57.85 -1.17 35.38
N CYS A 7 -57.79 -1.35 34.06
CA CYS A 7 -58.27 -2.57 33.38
C CYS A 7 -57.09 -3.52 33.11
N PRO A 8 -57.11 -4.75 33.63
CA PRO A 8 -56.02 -5.72 33.51
C PRO A 8 -56.16 -6.56 32.24
N PHE A 9 -56.18 -5.93 31.06
CA PHE A 9 -56.34 -6.65 29.79
C PHE A 9 -55.16 -6.50 28.82
N LEU A 10 -54.12 -5.75 29.19
CA LEU A 10 -52.96 -5.48 28.33
C LEU A 10 -51.70 -6.29 28.72
N ARG A 11 -51.88 -7.54 29.18
CA ARG A 11 -50.76 -8.47 29.41
C ARG A 11 -50.81 -9.76 28.58
N ALA A 12 -51.80 -9.89 27.69
CA ALA A 12 -51.99 -11.11 26.87
C ALA A 12 -51.53 -10.98 25.41
N LEU A 13 -50.93 -9.85 25.00
CA LEU A 13 -50.42 -9.63 23.63
C LEU A 13 -48.89 -9.78 23.50
N ALA A 14 -48.19 -10.13 24.58
CA ALA A 14 -46.73 -10.28 24.59
C ALA A 14 -46.25 -11.73 24.35
N ALA A 15 -47.14 -12.70 24.18
CA ALA A 15 -46.78 -14.11 23.99
C ALA A 15 -47.00 -14.65 22.56
N ILE A 16 -47.57 -13.85 21.64
CA ILE A 16 -47.84 -14.29 20.25
C ILE A 16 -46.87 -13.63 19.24
N ALA A 17 -46.14 -12.58 19.63
CA ALA A 17 -45.12 -11.95 18.77
C ALA A 17 -43.79 -12.73 18.73
N PHE A 18 -43.61 -13.76 19.57
CA PHE A 18 -42.38 -14.58 19.62
C PHE A 18 -42.43 -15.84 18.74
N CYS A 19 -43.57 -16.14 18.11
CA CYS A 19 -43.75 -17.31 17.23
C CYS A 19 -43.86 -16.97 15.73
N LEU A 20 -43.57 -15.72 15.34
CA LEU A 20 -43.62 -15.29 13.93
C LEU A 20 -42.26 -14.81 13.39
N ALA A 21 -41.16 -15.40 13.88
CA ALA A 21 -39.80 -15.12 13.41
C ALA A 21 -39.10 -16.35 12.79
N CYS A 22 -39.83 -17.44 12.52
CA CYS A 22 -39.26 -18.69 11.97
C CYS A 22 -39.62 -18.98 10.50
N LEU A 23 -40.18 -18.01 9.78
CA LEU A 23 -40.50 -18.15 8.35
C LEU A 23 -39.73 -17.11 7.52
N ALA A 24 -38.40 -17.11 7.66
CA ALA A 24 -37.56 -16.58 6.60
C ALA A 24 -37.49 -17.66 5.50
N PRO A 25 -37.91 -17.38 4.24
CA PRO A 25 -37.69 -18.31 3.16
C PRO A 25 -36.18 -18.54 3.03
N SER A 26 -35.76 -19.78 3.23
CA SER A 26 -34.42 -20.23 2.85
C SER A 26 -34.21 -19.86 1.39
N ALA A 27 -33.27 -18.96 1.12
CA ALA A 27 -32.82 -18.72 -0.24
C ALA A 27 -32.52 -20.09 -0.89
N PRO A 28 -32.99 -20.33 -2.13
CA PRO A 28 -32.69 -21.59 -2.79
C PRO A 28 -31.17 -21.74 -2.84
N GLY A 29 -30.67 -22.77 -2.16
CA GLY A 29 -29.27 -23.18 -2.23
C GLY A 29 -28.99 -23.76 -3.61
N GLY A 30 -28.97 -22.90 -4.62
CA GLY A 30 -28.43 -23.24 -5.93
C GLY A 30 -26.95 -23.55 -5.77
N GLU A 31 -26.49 -24.60 -6.45
CA GLU A 31 -25.06 -24.89 -6.55
C GLU A 31 -24.31 -23.61 -6.96
N PRO A 32 -23.18 -23.29 -6.32
CA PRO A 32 -22.39 -22.14 -6.73
C PRO A 32 -22.11 -22.26 -8.22
N PRO A 33 -22.24 -21.18 -9.01
CA PRO A 33 -22.09 -21.23 -10.45
C PRO A 33 -20.77 -21.93 -10.79
N ALA A 34 -20.85 -22.93 -11.66
CA ALA A 34 -19.70 -23.76 -12.02
C ALA A 34 -18.51 -22.86 -12.43
N LEU A 35 -17.43 -22.92 -11.65
CA LEU A 35 -16.23 -22.15 -11.91
C LEU A 35 -15.61 -22.70 -13.20
N ASN A 36 -15.68 -21.92 -14.29
CA ASN A 36 -15.07 -22.32 -15.55
C ASN A 36 -13.53 -22.20 -15.45
N PRO A 37 -12.78 -23.32 -15.47
CA PRO A 37 -11.32 -23.29 -15.36
C PRO A 37 -10.63 -22.69 -16.59
N PHE A 38 -11.36 -22.48 -17.68
CA PHE A 38 -10.90 -21.85 -18.92
C PHE A 38 -11.43 -20.42 -19.10
N ALA A 39 -12.15 -19.88 -18.12
CA ALA A 39 -12.51 -18.47 -18.14
C ALA A 39 -11.26 -17.59 -18.11
N PRO A 40 -11.32 -16.37 -18.66
CA PRO A 40 -10.22 -15.41 -18.54
C PRO A 40 -9.85 -15.22 -17.07
N VAL A 41 -8.59 -15.52 -16.72
CA VAL A 41 -8.08 -15.32 -15.36
C VAL A 41 -8.25 -13.84 -15.02
N LYS A 42 -8.92 -13.54 -13.91
CA LYS A 42 -8.94 -12.18 -13.37
C LYS A 42 -7.54 -11.86 -12.88
N THR A 43 -6.80 -11.09 -13.66
CA THR A 43 -5.47 -10.59 -13.29
C THR A 43 -5.58 -9.48 -12.24
N ASP A 44 -6.76 -8.86 -12.12
CA ASP A 44 -7.04 -7.80 -11.16
C ASP A 44 -7.05 -8.35 -9.73
N ARG A 45 -6.23 -7.74 -8.90
CA ARG A 45 -6.01 -8.13 -7.52
C ARG A 45 -6.87 -7.24 -6.62
N GLU A 46 -7.68 -7.83 -5.76
CA GLU A 46 -8.68 -7.14 -4.93
C GLU A 46 -8.10 -6.22 -3.85
N ASP A 47 -6.88 -6.52 -3.38
CA ASP A 47 -6.13 -5.72 -2.40
C ASP A 47 -5.20 -4.69 -3.05
N ALA A 48 -5.17 -4.60 -4.38
CA ALA A 48 -4.46 -3.54 -5.08
C ALA A 48 -5.26 -2.24 -5.04
N ALA A 49 -4.58 -1.15 -4.69
CA ALA A 49 -5.17 0.18 -4.66
C ALA A 49 -4.69 0.98 -5.89
N PRO A 50 -5.58 1.64 -6.64
CA PRO A 50 -5.19 2.53 -7.71
C PRO A 50 -4.40 3.72 -7.13
N GLY A 51 -3.39 4.21 -7.84
CA GLY A 51 -2.62 5.35 -7.35
C GLY A 51 -1.40 5.68 -8.18
N TYR A 52 -0.47 6.41 -7.57
CA TYR A 52 0.83 6.67 -8.15
C TYR A 52 1.94 6.71 -7.09
N LEU A 53 3.16 6.52 -7.58
CA LEU A 53 4.41 6.62 -6.84
C LEU A 53 5.29 7.67 -7.52
N GLU A 54 5.86 8.59 -6.73
CA GLU A 54 6.84 9.58 -7.16
C GLU A 54 8.21 9.20 -6.60
N LEU A 55 9.19 9.14 -7.49
CA LEU A 55 10.58 8.91 -7.15
C LEU A 55 11.32 10.24 -6.94
N SER A 56 12.46 10.19 -6.26
CA SER A 56 13.28 11.37 -5.97
C SER A 56 13.88 12.05 -7.20
N ASP A 57 13.98 11.33 -8.33
CA ASP A 57 14.38 11.86 -9.63
C ASP A 57 13.25 12.63 -10.35
N GLY A 58 12.06 12.67 -9.76
CA GLY A 58 10.86 13.30 -10.33
C GLY A 58 10.07 12.40 -11.26
N SER A 59 10.50 11.15 -11.48
CA SER A 59 9.73 10.20 -12.27
C SER A 59 8.49 9.71 -11.51
N VAL A 60 7.39 9.56 -12.26
CA VAL A 60 6.08 9.20 -11.69
C VAL A 60 5.62 7.88 -12.30
N ARG A 61 5.35 6.89 -11.44
CA ARG A 61 4.83 5.57 -11.81
C ARG A 61 3.37 5.48 -11.43
N VAL A 62 2.51 5.26 -12.42
CA VAL A 62 1.06 5.26 -12.25
C VAL A 62 0.54 3.85 -12.47
N GLY A 63 -0.27 3.34 -11.55
CA GLY A 63 -0.71 1.96 -11.63
C GLY A 63 -1.57 1.50 -10.46
N ASN A 64 -1.84 0.21 -10.45
CA ASN A 64 -2.38 -0.50 -9.30
C ASN A 64 -1.23 -0.84 -8.35
N ILE A 65 -1.28 -0.29 -7.15
CA ILE A 65 -0.25 -0.40 -6.12
C ILE A 65 -0.64 -1.48 -5.12
N TYR A 66 0.25 -2.43 -4.86
CA TYR A 66 0.00 -3.51 -3.92
C TYR A 66 1.27 -3.99 -3.24
N MET A 67 1.11 -4.83 -2.22
CA MET A 67 2.19 -5.48 -1.48
C MET A 67 2.15 -7.00 -1.68
N THR A 68 3.08 -7.73 -1.05
CA THR A 68 2.91 -9.19 -0.89
C THR A 68 1.56 -9.51 -0.27
N ARG A 69 0.93 -10.63 -0.69
CA ARG A 69 -0.42 -11.00 -0.25
C ARG A 69 -0.53 -11.13 1.26
N ASP A 70 -1.64 -10.63 1.80
CA ASP A 70 -1.98 -10.59 3.24
C ASP A 70 -0.98 -9.82 4.12
N LYS A 71 0.00 -9.15 3.51
CA LYS A 71 1.00 -8.37 4.24
C LYS A 71 0.43 -7.00 4.58
N ARG A 72 0.71 -6.56 5.81
CA ARG A 72 0.36 -5.24 6.34
C ARG A 72 1.61 -4.40 6.48
N LEU A 73 1.47 -3.08 6.31
CA LEU A 73 2.54 -2.12 6.56
C LEU A 73 2.87 -2.13 8.04
N LYS A 74 4.13 -2.46 8.35
CA LYS A 74 4.68 -2.45 9.71
C LYS A 74 5.43 -1.14 9.92
N VAL A 75 4.78 -0.20 10.57
CA VAL A 75 5.36 1.11 10.91
C VAL A 75 5.60 1.13 12.41
N TYR A 76 6.82 1.48 12.82
CA TYR A 76 7.06 1.84 14.21
C TYR A 76 6.61 3.28 14.42
N ASP A 77 5.63 3.49 15.29
CA ASP A 77 5.10 4.81 15.60
C ASP A 77 5.96 5.46 16.69
N ASP A 78 6.67 6.53 16.34
CA ASP A 78 7.58 7.22 17.25
C ASP A 78 6.84 7.91 18.41
N GLN A 79 5.56 8.29 18.22
CA GLN A 79 4.77 8.95 19.26
C GLN A 79 4.28 7.96 20.32
N THR A 80 3.76 6.81 19.88
CA THR A 80 3.23 5.80 20.80
C THR A 80 4.25 4.74 21.18
N GLN A 81 5.45 4.80 20.59
CA GLN A 81 6.56 3.83 20.74
C GLN A 81 6.13 2.39 20.53
N ARG A 82 5.18 2.17 19.61
CA ARG A 82 4.57 0.88 19.33
C ARG A 82 4.61 0.58 17.84
N GLN A 83 4.76 -0.70 17.53
CA GLN A 83 4.62 -1.17 16.16
C GLN A 83 3.13 -1.23 15.78
N ARG A 84 2.79 -0.64 14.63
CA ARG A 84 1.45 -0.60 14.05
C ARG A 84 1.42 -1.42 12.77
N GLU A 85 0.34 -2.18 12.59
CA GLU A 85 0.10 -2.96 11.37
C GLU A 85 -1.10 -2.40 10.60
N ILE A 86 -0.82 -1.77 9.47
CA ILE A 86 -1.80 -1.01 8.69
C ILE A 86 -2.02 -1.71 7.35
N PRO A 87 -3.26 -2.08 6.98
CA PRO A 87 -3.52 -2.63 5.66
C PRO A 87 -3.41 -1.51 4.62
N LEU A 88 -2.92 -1.82 3.41
CA LEU A 88 -2.67 -0.82 2.37
C LEU A 88 -3.94 -0.02 2.01
N ARG A 89 -5.11 -0.66 2.01
CA ARG A 89 -6.43 -0.02 1.77
C ARG A 89 -6.77 1.11 2.75
N ALA A 90 -6.20 1.11 3.96
CA ALA A 90 -6.43 2.14 4.96
C ALA A 90 -5.48 3.33 4.81
N VAL A 91 -4.49 3.24 3.92
CA VAL A 91 -3.51 4.29 3.66
C VAL A 91 -4.00 5.18 2.53
N ARG A 92 -3.83 6.49 2.72
CA ARG A 92 -4.07 7.52 1.70
C ARG A 92 -2.77 7.97 1.06
N GLN A 93 -1.75 8.21 1.88
CA GLN A 93 -0.47 8.73 1.42
C GLN A 93 0.68 8.22 2.29
N ILE A 94 1.84 7.98 1.68
CA ILE A 94 3.10 7.65 2.36
C ILE A 94 4.14 8.63 1.84
N ASP A 95 4.71 9.43 2.73
CA ASP A 95 5.79 10.36 2.39
C ASP A 95 7.09 9.91 3.04
N CYS A 96 8.19 10.00 2.29
CA CYS A 96 9.54 9.72 2.76
C CYS A 96 10.18 11.00 3.30
N ASN A 97 10.56 10.96 4.57
CA ASN A 97 11.32 12.01 5.25
C ASN A 97 12.76 11.56 5.38
N VAL A 98 13.65 12.23 4.66
CA VAL A 98 15.10 11.97 4.75
C VAL A 98 15.63 12.56 6.05
N LEU A 99 16.09 11.71 6.96
CA LEU A 99 16.62 12.12 8.26
C LEU A 99 18.08 12.54 8.17
N LYS A 100 18.87 11.74 7.45
CA LYS A 100 20.32 11.91 7.37
C LYS A 100 20.85 11.33 6.07
N GLU A 101 21.78 12.05 5.46
CA GLU A 101 22.54 11.62 4.28
C GLU A 101 24.02 11.82 4.55
N TRP A 102 24.85 10.84 4.19
CA TRP A 102 26.29 10.94 4.34
C TRP A 102 27.03 10.00 3.39
N MET A 103 28.29 10.32 3.12
CA MET A 103 29.24 9.40 2.48
C MET A 103 29.89 8.55 3.59
N GLU A 104 29.68 7.24 3.54
CA GLU A 104 30.22 6.30 4.51
C GLU A 104 31.47 5.63 3.97
N LYS A 105 32.54 5.65 4.76
CA LYS A 105 33.79 4.96 4.43
C LYS A 105 33.60 3.46 4.60
N GLU A 106 33.91 2.70 3.55
CA GLU A 106 33.92 1.25 3.61
C GLU A 106 35.06 0.78 4.53
N TRP A 107 34.69 -0.11 5.46
CA TRP A 107 35.63 -0.72 6.37
C TRP A 107 35.43 -2.24 6.37
N ARG A 108 36.51 -2.95 6.66
CA ARG A 108 36.52 -4.40 6.87
C ARG A 108 37.25 -4.72 8.16
N PHE A 109 36.92 -5.86 8.75
CA PHE A 109 37.73 -6.41 9.84
C PHE A 109 39.09 -6.83 9.28
N LYS A 110 40.16 -6.42 9.96
CA LYS A 110 41.54 -6.71 9.55
C LYS A 110 41.83 -8.19 9.55
N GLU A 111 41.38 -8.90 10.57
CA GLU A 111 41.47 -10.36 10.69
C GLU A 111 40.17 -10.92 11.27
N LEU A 112 39.87 -12.19 10.99
CA LEU A 112 38.77 -12.92 11.62
C LEU A 112 39.04 -12.96 13.14
N ALA A 113 38.11 -12.45 13.95
CA ALA A 113 38.14 -12.38 15.42
C ALA A 113 38.96 -11.24 16.07
N LEU A 114 39.54 -10.30 15.30
CA LEU A 114 40.10 -9.06 15.83
C LEU A 114 39.15 -7.87 15.60
N ASN A 115 38.91 -7.08 16.65
CA ASN A 115 38.04 -5.88 16.60
C ASN A 115 38.71 -4.66 15.94
N GLU A 116 39.78 -4.87 15.15
CA GLU A 116 40.45 -3.81 14.41
C GLU A 116 39.78 -3.62 13.04
N LYS A 117 39.26 -2.42 12.80
CA LYS A 117 38.69 -2.01 11.52
C LYS A 117 39.78 -1.36 10.67
N TYR A 118 39.93 -1.78 9.42
CA TYR A 118 40.71 -1.04 8.43
C TYR A 118 39.77 -0.50 7.33
N PHE A 119 40.03 0.73 6.90
CA PHE A 119 39.27 1.38 5.84
C PHE A 119 39.84 1.01 4.48
N THR A 120 38.96 0.69 3.53
CA THR A 120 39.37 0.25 2.17
C THR A 120 39.71 1.42 1.25
N GLY A 121 39.52 2.66 1.71
CA GLY A 121 39.66 3.89 0.92
C GLY A 121 38.47 4.19 0.01
N ARG A 122 37.47 3.30 -0.07
CA ARG A 122 36.25 3.51 -0.84
C ARG A 122 35.16 4.14 0.02
N GLU A 123 34.32 4.95 -0.59
CA GLU A 123 33.15 5.55 0.06
C GLU A 123 31.88 5.16 -0.71
N TYR A 124 30.77 5.05 0.01
CA TYR A 124 29.45 4.83 -0.58
C TYR A 124 28.42 5.77 0.05
N PRO A 125 27.40 6.19 -0.72
CA PRO A 125 26.35 7.02 -0.19
C PRO A 125 25.45 6.19 0.73
N SER A 126 25.08 6.76 1.87
CA SER A 126 24.07 6.18 2.75
C SER A 126 23.04 7.24 3.17
N ARG A 127 21.80 6.77 3.33
CA ARG A 127 20.66 7.57 3.74
C ARG A 127 19.84 6.84 4.79
N GLU A 128 19.38 7.57 5.79
CA GLU A 128 18.34 7.14 6.72
C GLU A 128 17.03 7.87 6.45
N CYS A 129 15.95 7.12 6.40
CA CYS A 129 14.61 7.63 6.13
C CYS A 129 13.64 7.24 7.23
N ALA A 130 12.78 8.19 7.61
CA ALA A 130 11.51 7.93 8.27
C ALA A 130 10.38 8.11 7.24
N TYR A 131 9.21 7.57 7.55
CA TYR A 131 8.04 7.71 6.69
C TYR A 131 6.88 8.27 7.50
N THR A 132 6.14 9.18 6.89
CA THR A 132 4.86 9.66 7.40
C THR A 132 3.76 8.98 6.59
N VAL A 133 3.01 8.10 7.25
CA VAL A 133 1.84 7.42 6.69
C VAL A 133 0.59 8.18 7.09
N THR A 134 -0.12 8.73 6.10
CA THR A 134 -1.43 9.35 6.29
C THR A 134 -2.50 8.33 5.96
N LEU A 135 -3.40 8.07 6.90
CA LEU A 135 -4.52 7.16 6.76
C LEU A 135 -5.70 7.84 6.04
N GLN A 136 -6.66 7.03 5.56
CA GLN A 136 -7.88 7.53 4.89
C GLN A 136 -8.73 8.43 5.81
N ASP A 137 -8.66 8.24 7.12
CA ASP A 137 -9.33 9.10 8.12
C ASP A 137 -8.56 10.38 8.47
N GLY A 138 -7.41 10.61 7.83
CA GLY A 138 -6.57 11.80 8.04
C GLY A 138 -5.57 11.70 9.18
N ARG A 139 -5.59 10.62 9.99
CA ARG A 139 -4.56 10.41 11.01
C ARG A 139 -3.20 10.17 10.37
N THR A 140 -2.15 10.68 11.00
CA THR A 140 -0.78 10.50 10.55
C THR A 140 0.00 9.64 11.54
N ILE A 141 0.86 8.78 11.02
CA ILE A 141 1.76 7.93 11.80
C ILE A 141 3.14 8.13 11.21
N THR A 142 4.10 8.54 12.04
CA THR A 142 5.48 8.79 11.60
C THR A 142 6.43 7.83 12.29
N GLY A 143 7.35 7.28 11.50
CA GLY A 143 8.51 6.57 12.00
C GLY A 143 9.14 5.67 10.95
N PRO A 144 10.08 4.78 11.33
CA PRO A 144 10.79 3.95 10.38
C PRO A 144 9.87 2.88 9.78
N LEU A 145 9.95 2.73 8.47
CA LEU A 145 9.22 1.75 7.67
C LEU A 145 10.18 1.13 6.66
N ALA A 146 10.08 -0.19 6.48
CA ALA A 146 10.80 -0.91 5.43
C ALA A 146 9.85 -1.92 4.79
N GLU A 147 9.54 -1.72 3.51
CA GLU A 147 8.51 -2.50 2.82
C GLU A 147 8.70 -2.54 1.30
N ILE A 148 8.28 -3.64 0.67
CA ILE A 148 8.28 -3.78 -0.79
C ILE A 148 6.90 -3.36 -1.32
N ILE A 149 6.91 -2.43 -2.27
CA ILE A 149 5.73 -1.96 -2.99
C ILE A 149 5.84 -2.38 -4.44
N TYR A 150 4.76 -2.93 -4.98
CA TYR A 150 4.64 -3.27 -6.40
C TYR A 150 3.71 -2.28 -7.07
N VAL A 151 4.07 -1.84 -8.27
CA VAL A 151 3.22 -0.99 -9.13
C VAL A 151 2.98 -1.73 -10.43
N ARG A 152 1.74 -2.14 -10.69
CA ARG A 152 1.34 -2.68 -11.99
C ARG A 152 0.81 -1.55 -12.86
N PRO A 153 1.46 -1.22 -13.99
CA PRO A 153 0.98 -0.17 -14.88
C PRO A 153 -0.33 -0.56 -15.56
N PHE A 154 -1.17 0.43 -15.85
CA PHE A 154 -2.38 0.22 -16.64
C PHE A 154 -2.00 0.05 -18.11
N VAL A 155 -2.14 -1.16 -18.65
CA VAL A 155 -1.98 -1.41 -20.08
C VAL A 155 -3.34 -1.29 -20.75
N SER A 156 -3.39 -0.53 -21.85
CA SER A 156 -4.57 -0.43 -22.70
C SER A 156 -4.97 -1.82 -23.16
N THR A 157 -6.07 -2.34 -22.62
CA THR A 157 -6.57 -3.66 -22.98
C THR A 157 -7.30 -3.56 -24.32
N PRO A 158 -6.88 -4.29 -25.37
CA PRO A 158 -7.66 -4.38 -26.59
C PRO A 158 -9.03 -5.01 -26.25
N SER A 159 -10.12 -4.38 -26.70
CA SER A 159 -11.48 -4.90 -26.51
C SER A 159 -11.82 -5.89 -27.60
N GLY A 160 -12.05 -7.15 -27.24
CA GLY A 160 -12.48 -8.23 -28.14
C GLY A 160 -12.49 -9.59 -27.44
N PRO A 161 -13.35 -10.55 -27.88
CA PRO A 161 -13.48 -11.86 -27.23
C PRO A 161 -12.21 -12.73 -27.33
N THR A 162 -11.31 -12.44 -28.27
CA THR A 162 -10.03 -13.14 -28.54
C THR A 162 -8.79 -12.29 -28.27
N ALA A 163 -8.95 -11.11 -27.66
CA ALA A 163 -7.85 -10.19 -27.44
C ALA A 163 -6.92 -10.70 -26.32
N TYR A 164 -5.67 -11.03 -26.69
CA TYR A 164 -4.61 -11.32 -25.73
C TYR A 164 -4.42 -10.10 -24.82
N ARG A 165 -4.59 -10.30 -23.51
CA ARG A 165 -4.28 -9.28 -22.50
C ARG A 165 -2.81 -9.43 -22.14
N PRO A 166 -1.92 -8.54 -22.59
CA PRO A 166 -0.56 -8.55 -22.08
C PRO A 166 -0.61 -8.33 -20.58
N ASP A 167 -0.06 -9.29 -19.80
CA ASP A 167 0.14 -9.06 -18.37
C ASP A 167 1.25 -8.02 -18.23
N ALA A 168 0.90 -6.89 -17.63
CA ALA A 168 1.89 -5.85 -17.38
C ALA A 168 2.76 -6.31 -16.21
N GLU A 169 4.06 -6.49 -16.47
CA GLU A 169 4.99 -6.81 -15.39
C GLU A 169 4.93 -5.72 -14.32
N ALA A 170 4.81 -6.15 -13.06
CA ALA A 170 4.76 -5.23 -11.95
C ALA A 170 6.16 -4.76 -11.60
N GLU A 171 6.33 -3.45 -11.51
CA GLU A 171 7.57 -2.84 -11.09
C GLU A 171 7.70 -2.93 -9.56
N LYS A 172 8.89 -3.27 -9.08
CA LYS A 172 9.19 -3.44 -7.66
C LYS A 172 9.93 -2.22 -7.12
N PHE A 173 9.43 -1.65 -6.03
CA PHE A 173 10.04 -0.54 -5.30
C PHE A 173 10.24 -0.94 -3.83
N LEU A 174 11.35 -0.48 -3.25
CA LEU A 174 11.67 -0.75 -1.86
C LEU A 174 11.64 0.56 -1.07
N LEU A 175 10.82 0.58 -0.01
CA LEU A 175 10.90 1.58 1.03
C LEU A 175 12.04 1.19 1.96
N HIS A 176 13.07 2.02 2.01
CA HIS A 176 14.26 1.80 2.82
C HIS A 176 14.15 2.55 4.14
N LYS A 177 14.33 1.85 5.26
CA LYS A 177 14.67 2.51 6.55
C LYS A 177 16.08 3.11 6.49
N ARG A 178 17.02 2.32 5.95
CA ARG A 178 18.37 2.75 5.60
C ARG A 178 18.68 2.26 4.19
N GLN A 179 19.11 3.18 3.35
CA GLN A 179 19.52 2.89 1.98
C GLN A 179 21.04 3.01 1.90
N LYS A 180 21.67 1.99 1.35
CA LYS A 180 23.10 1.97 1.06
C LYS A 180 23.24 1.89 -0.46
N GLY A 181 24.01 2.81 -1.04
CA GLY A 181 24.41 2.74 -2.44
C GLY A 181 25.70 1.95 -2.64
N ASP A 182 26.12 1.86 -3.89
CA ASP A 182 27.32 1.15 -4.29
C ASP A 182 28.58 2.00 -4.06
N PRO A 183 29.75 1.39 -3.80
CA PRO A 183 31.00 2.14 -3.68
C PRO A 183 31.31 2.94 -4.95
N GLY A 184 31.70 4.20 -4.76
CA GLY A 184 32.01 5.11 -5.87
C GLY A 184 30.81 5.81 -6.52
N THR A 185 29.59 5.57 -6.02
CA THR A 185 28.39 6.32 -6.43
C THR A 185 28.17 7.56 -5.55
N ASP A 186 27.34 8.50 -6.00
CA ASP A 186 27.01 9.72 -5.26
C ASP A 186 25.61 9.66 -4.63
N LEU A 187 25.33 10.58 -3.70
CA LEU A 187 24.01 10.68 -3.05
C LEU A 187 22.86 10.95 -4.04
N LYS A 188 23.14 11.59 -5.19
CA LYS A 188 22.12 11.94 -6.20
C LYS A 188 21.69 10.74 -7.02
N SER A 189 22.60 9.81 -7.30
CA SER A 189 22.30 8.55 -7.97
C SER A 189 21.45 7.61 -7.10
N LEU A 190 21.38 7.85 -5.79
CA LEU A 190 20.61 7.04 -4.86
C LEU A 190 19.12 7.42 -4.90
N VAL A 191 18.44 6.95 -5.95
CA VAL A 191 17.00 7.18 -6.16
C VAL A 191 16.18 6.42 -5.11
N TYR A 192 15.15 7.08 -4.60
CA TYR A 192 14.25 6.51 -3.59
C TYR A 192 12.80 6.88 -3.86
N VAL A 193 11.88 6.14 -3.23
CA VAL A 193 10.45 6.46 -3.23
C VAL A 193 10.21 7.66 -2.34
N LYS A 194 9.82 8.78 -2.96
CA LYS A 194 9.59 10.04 -2.26
C LYS A 194 8.17 10.11 -1.70
N THR A 195 7.17 9.80 -2.53
CA THR A 195 5.77 9.83 -2.14
C THR A 195 5.00 8.70 -2.82
N ILE A 196 4.07 8.08 -2.09
CA ILE A 196 3.05 7.17 -2.62
C ILE A 196 1.70 7.77 -2.28
N ARG A 197 0.80 7.88 -3.27
CA ARG A 197 -0.59 8.26 -3.04
C ARG A 197 -1.53 7.21 -3.60
N LEU A 198 -2.54 6.87 -2.81
CA LEU A 198 -3.50 5.81 -3.08
C LEU A 198 -4.93 6.39 -3.19
N GLY A 199 -5.73 5.80 -4.06
CA GLY A 199 -7.11 6.20 -4.36
C GLY A 199 -7.29 6.67 -5.81
N GLU A 200 -8.55 6.74 -6.24
CA GLU A 200 -8.93 7.15 -7.60
C GLU A 200 -8.54 8.61 -7.89
N GLU A 201 -8.67 9.50 -6.90
CA GLU A 201 -8.23 10.89 -7.01
C GLU A 201 -6.72 10.98 -7.24
N ALA A 202 -5.95 10.19 -6.49
CA ALA A 202 -4.51 10.10 -6.65
C ALA A 202 -4.16 9.54 -8.04
N LEU A 203 -4.88 8.53 -8.52
CA LEU A 203 -4.68 8.00 -9.86
C LEU A 203 -4.87 9.08 -10.94
N ALA A 204 -5.94 9.89 -10.84
CA ALA A 204 -6.18 10.98 -11.77
C ALA A 204 -5.07 12.04 -11.71
N GLU A 205 -4.58 12.39 -10.52
CA GLU A 205 -3.44 13.29 -10.32
C GLU A 205 -2.16 12.71 -10.94
N GLY A 206 -1.84 11.46 -10.64
CA GLY A 206 -0.67 10.76 -11.14
C GLY A 206 -0.63 10.70 -12.66
N ARG A 207 -1.77 10.42 -13.32
CA ARG A 207 -1.88 10.45 -14.78
C ARG A 207 -1.57 11.83 -15.36
N LYS A 208 -1.99 12.92 -14.70
CA LYS A 208 -1.66 14.29 -15.12
C LYS A 208 -0.16 14.56 -14.97
N ARG A 209 0.42 14.22 -13.82
CA ARG A 209 1.87 14.40 -13.56
C ARG A 209 2.74 13.58 -14.51
N ALA A 210 2.42 12.31 -14.73
CA ALA A 210 3.17 11.44 -15.63
C ALA A 210 3.13 11.90 -17.10
N ARG A 211 2.04 12.56 -17.52
CA ARG A 211 1.97 13.21 -18.84
C ARG A 211 2.85 14.46 -18.92
N ALA A 212 2.91 15.24 -17.85
CA ALA A 212 3.74 16.44 -17.78
C ALA A 212 5.24 16.13 -17.66
N SER A 213 5.61 15.04 -16.98
CA SER A 213 7.01 14.61 -16.79
C SER A 213 7.59 13.86 -18.00
N ARG A 214 6.77 13.53 -19.00
CA ARG A 214 7.23 12.78 -20.16
C ARG A 214 8.11 13.69 -21.03
N PRO A 215 9.40 13.36 -21.24
CA PRO A 215 10.26 14.19 -22.07
C PRO A 215 9.65 14.29 -23.48
N LYS A 216 9.61 15.51 -24.02
CA LYS A 216 9.13 15.76 -25.39
C LYS A 216 10.01 14.92 -26.33
N PRO A 217 9.44 14.10 -27.23
CA PRO A 217 10.26 13.34 -28.17
C PRO A 217 11.15 14.32 -28.95
N ALA A 218 12.45 14.01 -29.02
CA ALA A 218 13.36 14.75 -29.87
C ALA A 218 12.90 14.60 -31.33
N ASN A 219 12.62 15.73 -31.98
CA ASN A 219 12.31 15.77 -33.42
C ASN A 219 13.56 15.43 -34.24
#